data_AF-A0A7S3ERP8-F1
#
_entry.id   AF-A0A7S3ERP8-F1
#
_cell.length_a   1.000
_cell.length_b   1.000
_cell.length_c   1.000
_cell.angle_alpha   90.00
_cell.angle_beta   90.00
_cell.angle_gamma   90.00
#
_symmetry.space_group_name_H-M   'P 1'
#
loop_
_entity.id
_entity.type
_entity.pdbx_description
1 polymer ?
#
loop_
_entity_poly.entity_id
_entity_poly.type
_entity_poly.pdbx_seq_one_letter_code
_entity_poly.pdbx_strand_id
1 'polypeptide(L)'
;GGMRAHASSEGVQRWGCGALRNICSGSDAAGLARQQAAADAGALASIVGGMRAHASSEGVQRWGCGALRNICSGSDAAGLARQQAAADAGALASIVGGMRA
;
A
#
# COMPACT_ATOMS: atom_id res chain seq x y z
N GLY A 1 -3.43 -1.79 -14.37
CA GLY A 1 -4.52 -2.79 -14.30
C GLY A 1 -4.04 -3.99 -13.51
N GLY A 2 -4.97 -4.77 -12.93
CA GLY A 2 -4.68 -5.82 -11.93
C GLY A 2 -5.59 -5.63 -10.72
N MET A 3 -5.04 -5.25 -9.56
CA MET A 3 -5.79 -5.00 -8.32
C MET A 3 -7.00 -4.05 -8.51
N ARG A 4 -6.88 -2.98 -9.32
CA ARG A 4 -8.03 -2.10 -9.60
C ARG A 4 -9.17 -2.79 -10.37
N ALA A 5 -8.83 -3.66 -11.33
CA ALA A 5 -9.83 -4.38 -12.12
C ALA A 5 -10.50 -5.50 -11.31
N HIS A 6 -9.82 -6.02 -10.28
CA HIS A 6 -10.32 -7.07 -9.40
C HIS A 6 -10.57 -6.54 -7.98
N ALA A 7 -11.12 -5.33 -7.86
CA ALA A 7 -11.35 -4.66 -6.57
C ALA A 7 -12.19 -5.50 -5.60
N SER A 8 -13.15 -6.29 -6.11
CA SER A 8 -14.02 -7.18 -5.31
C SER A 8 -13.38 -8.54 -4.96
N SER A 9 -12.23 -8.90 -5.53
CA SER A 9 -11.58 -10.17 -5.24
C SER A 9 -10.64 -10.04 -4.05
N GLU A 10 -11.09 -10.50 -2.88
CA GLU A 10 -10.29 -10.48 -1.64
C GLU A 10 -8.92 -11.14 -1.86
N GLY A 11 -8.89 -12.32 -2.51
CA GLY A 11 -7.66 -13.05 -2.79
C GLY A 11 -6.66 -12.25 -3.61
N VAL A 12 -7.12 -11.58 -4.68
CA VAL A 12 -6.25 -10.73 -5.51
C VAL A 12 -5.75 -9.52 -4.72
N GLN A 13 -6.59 -8.88 -3.90
CA GLN A 13 -6.15 -7.77 -3.07
C GLN A 13 -5.11 -8.21 -2.04
N ARG A 14 -5.38 -9.31 -1.33
CA ARG A 14 -4.50 -9.88 -0.30
C ARG A 14 -3.12 -10.21 -0.87
N TRP A 15 -3.06 -10.97 -1.95
CA TRP A 15 -1.80 -11.39 -2.55
C TRP A 15 -1.09 -10.26 -3.28
N GLY A 16 -1.83 -9.34 -3.90
CA GLY A 16 -1.28 -8.12 -4.49
C GLY A 16 -0.57 -7.25 -3.45
N CYS A 17 -1.21 -6.99 -2.32
CA CYS A 17 -0.60 -6.28 -1.19
C CYS A 17 0.62 -7.04 -0.64
N GLY A 18 0.54 -8.37 -0.50
CA GLY A 18 1.65 -9.21 -0.05
C GLY A 18 2.87 -9.12 -0.96
N ALA A 19 2.66 -9.16 -2.27
CA ALA A 19 3.72 -9.00 -3.28
C ALA A 19 4.35 -7.61 -3.20
N LEU A 20 3.56 -6.54 -3.14
CA LEU A 20 4.06 -5.17 -3.02
C LEU A 20 4.89 -4.97 -1.75
N ARG A 21 4.45 -5.53 -0.61
CA ARG A 21 5.22 -5.52 0.63
C ARG A 21 6.61 -6.15 0.43
N ASN A 22 6.69 -7.30 -0.23
CA ASN A 22 7.96 -7.99 -0.46
C ASN A 22 8.86 -7.19 -1.43
N ILE A 23 8.30 -6.78 -2.57
CA ILE A 23 9.01 -6.04 -3.63
C ILE A 23 9.47 -4.66 -3.14
N CYS A 24 8.85 -4.06 -2.15
CA CYS A 24 9.26 -2.75 -1.62
C CYS A 24 10.12 -2.84 -0.34
N SER A 25 10.60 -4.03 0.03
CA SER A 25 11.47 -4.22 1.19
C SER A 25 12.91 -3.75 0.93
N GLY A 26 13.60 -3.35 2.00
CA GLY A 26 14.99 -2.87 1.95
C GLY A 26 15.10 -1.34 2.07
N SER A 27 16.24 -0.88 2.57
CA SER A 27 16.56 0.55 2.78
C SER A 27 17.81 0.99 2.02
N ASP A 28 18.34 0.14 1.14
CA ASP A 28 19.40 0.49 0.21
C ASP A 28 18.87 1.30 -0.98
N ALA A 29 19.76 1.84 -1.81
CA ALA A 29 19.38 2.63 -2.97
C ALA A 29 18.43 1.89 -3.93
N ALA A 30 18.65 0.58 -4.12
CA ALA A 30 17.78 -0.26 -4.94
C ALA A 30 16.39 -0.46 -4.31
N GLY A 31 16.29 -0.55 -2.98
CA GLY A 31 15.03 -0.57 -2.24
C GLY A 31 14.26 0.72 -2.37
N LEU A 32 14.92 1.86 -2.18
CA LEU A 32 14.30 3.18 -2.34
C LEU A 32 13.79 3.38 -3.78
N ALA A 33 14.56 2.95 -4.79
CA ALA A 33 14.14 3.01 -6.19
C ALA A 33 12.88 2.16 -6.47
N ARG A 34 12.80 0.93 -5.92
CA ARG A 34 11.60 0.08 -6.04
C ARG A 34 10.38 0.70 -5.36
N GLN A 35 10.56 1.30 -4.19
CA GLN A 35 9.49 1.98 -3.46
C GLN A 35 8.95 3.18 -4.26
N GLN A 36 9.84 3.97 -4.86
CA GLN A 36 9.45 5.09 -5.70
C GLN A 36 8.71 4.62 -6.96
N ALA A 37 9.24 3.61 -7.66
CA ALA A 37 8.59 3.04 -8.84
C ALA A 37 7.18 2.50 -8.53
N ALA A 38 6.98 1.90 -7.35
CA ALA A 38 5.66 1.45 -6.92
C ALA A 38 4.70 2.62 -6.69
N ALA A 39 5.16 3.71 -6.07
CA ALA A 39 4.36 4.91 -5.87
C ALA A 39 3.96 5.53 -7.22
N ASP A 40 4.90 5.69 -8.15
CA ASP A 40 4.66 6.24 -9.49
C ASP A 40 3.69 5.38 -10.32
N ALA A 41 3.71 4.06 -10.13
CA ALA A 41 2.74 3.13 -10.72
C ALA A 41 1.34 3.20 -10.08
N GLY A 42 1.14 4.04 -9.07
CA GLY A 42 -0.13 4.24 -8.37
C GLY A 42 -0.49 3.11 -7.41
N ALA A 43 0.51 2.43 -6.83
CA ALA A 43 0.30 1.36 -5.85
C ALA A 43 -0.45 1.86 -4.61
N LEU A 44 -0.13 3.06 -4.12
CA LEU A 44 -0.74 3.64 -2.91
C LEU A 44 -2.28 3.71 -3.00
N ALA A 45 -2.80 4.33 -4.08
CA ALA A 45 -4.24 4.41 -4.32
C ALA A 45 -4.89 3.04 -4.51
N SER A 46 -4.17 2.09 -5.13
CA SER A 46 -4.67 0.73 -5.35
C SER A 46 -4.77 -0.06 -4.04
N ILE A 47 -3.77 0.03 -3.17
CA ILE A 47 -3.75 -0.61 -1.85
C ILE A 47 -4.88 -0.04 -1.00
N VAL A 48 -5.01 1.28 -0.91
CA VAL A 48 -6.07 1.93 -0.11
C VAL A 48 -7.46 1.56 -0.63
N GLY A 49 -7.65 1.53 -1.96
CA GLY A 49 -8.90 1.07 -2.56
C GLY A 49 -9.25 -0.37 -2.18
N GLY A 50 -8.27 -1.27 -2.25
CA GLY A 50 -8.42 -2.67 -1.83
C GLY A 50 -8.74 -2.81 -0.34
N MET A 51 -8.05 -2.07 0.53
CA MET A 51 -8.30 -2.07 1.97
C MET A 51 -9.70 -1.55 2.32
N ARG A 52 -10.22 -0.56 1.58
CA ARG A 52 -11.60 -0.08 1.77
C ARG A 52 -12.63 -1.09 1.31
N ALA A 53 -12.41 -1.71 0.15
CA ALA A 53 -13.33 -2.72 -0.40
C ALA A 53 -13.41 -3.98 0.48
N HIS A 54 -12.34 -4.29 1.23
CA HIS A 54 -12.24 -5.46 2.10
C HIS A 54 -11.87 -5.07 3.54
N ALA A 55 -12.63 -4.12 4.10
CA ALA A 55 -12.38 -3.56 5.43
C ALA A 55 -12.30 -4.64 6.54
N SER A 56 -13.14 -5.67 6.45
CA SER A 56 -13.20 -6.78 7.42
C SER A 56 -12.24 -7.94 7.14
N SER A 57 -11.50 -7.93 6.02
CA SER A 57 -10.52 -8.99 5.74
C SER A 57 -9.21 -8.69 6.46
N GLU A 58 -8.94 -9.44 7.54
CA GLU A 58 -7.66 -9.37 8.26
C GLU A 58 -6.47 -9.52 7.31
N GLY A 59 -6.58 -10.44 6.34
CA GLY A 59 -5.55 -10.66 5.34
C GLY A 59 -5.26 -9.41 4.50
N VAL A 60 -6.29 -8.78 3.95
CA VAL A 60 -6.12 -7.56 3.14
C VAL A 60 -5.61 -6.40 4.01
N GLN A 61 -6.12 -6.21 5.22
CA GLN A 61 -5.64 -5.15 6.12
C GLN A 61 -4.18 -5.35 6.51
N ARG A 62 -3.80 -6.56 6.95
CA ARG A 62 -2.44 -6.89 7.38
C ARG A 62 -1.42 -6.66 6.28
N TRP A 63 -1.69 -7.19 5.08
CA TRP A 63 -0.76 -7.04 3.97
C TRP A 63 -0.79 -5.64 3.38
N GLY A 64 -1.95 -4.99 3.34
CA GLY A 64 -2.11 -3.60 2.89
C GLY A 64 -1.30 -2.62 3.76
N CYS A 65 -1.45 -2.69 5.08
CA CYS A 65 -0.65 -1.91 6.02
C CYS A 65 0.85 -2.18 5.87
N GLY A 66 1.25 -3.45 5.69
CA GLY A 66 2.64 -3.82 5.46
C GLY A 66 3.21 -3.25 4.16
N ALA A 67 2.43 -3.25 3.08
CA ALA A 67 2.81 -2.65 1.81
C ALA A 67 2.95 -1.13 1.92
N LEU A 68 1.97 -0.44 2.53
CA LEU A 68 2.03 1.01 2.77
C LEU A 68 3.26 1.39 3.59
N ARG A 69 3.55 0.67 4.68
CA ARG A 69 4.75 0.89 5.50
C ARG A 69 6.03 0.82 4.68
N ASN A 70 6.17 -0.18 3.81
CA ASN A 70 7.38 -0.35 3.02
C ASN A 70 7.47 0.69 1.90
N ILE A 71 6.37 0.94 1.19
CA ILE A 71 6.32 1.96 0.12
C ILE A 71 6.50 3.37 0.67
N CYS A 72 6.19 3.65 1.92
CA CYS A 72 6.35 5.00 2.50
C CYS A 72 7.64 5.15 3.34
N SER A 73 8.55 4.18 3.29
CA SER A 73 9.77 4.22 4.11
C SER A 73 10.79 5.25 3.58
N GLY A 74 11.59 5.82 4.47
CA GLY A 74 12.57 6.86 4.14
C GLY A 74 12.17 8.22 4.72
N SER A 75 13.19 9.01 5.04
CA SER A 75 13.07 10.36 5.63
C SER A 75 13.58 11.46 4.71
N ASP A 76 13.98 11.12 3.49
CA ASP A 76 14.33 12.06 2.44
C ASP A 76 13.08 12.66 1.79
N ALA A 77 13.28 13.65 0.92
CA ALA A 77 12.17 14.32 0.23
C ALA A 77 11.27 13.35 -0.54
N ALA A 78 11.84 12.30 -1.15
CA ALA A 78 11.08 11.28 -1.86
C ALA A 78 10.22 10.42 -0.90
N GLY A 79 10.77 10.02 0.25
CA GLY A 79 10.02 9.33 1.32
C GLY A 79 8.87 10.17 1.85
N LEU A 80 9.10 11.44 2.14
CA LEU A 80 8.06 12.36 2.60
C LEU A 80 6.98 12.58 1.54
N ALA A 81 7.35 12.70 0.26
CA ALA A 81 6.40 12.80 -0.84
C ALA A 81 5.51 11.55 -0.95
N ARG A 82 6.08 10.35 -0.79
CA ARG A 82 5.31 9.08 -0.77
C ARG A 82 4.35 9.01 0.41
N GLN A 83 4.77 9.48 1.59
CA GLN A 83 3.89 9.58 2.77
C GLN A 83 2.72 10.53 2.52
N GLN A 84 2.98 11.71 1.95
CA GLN A 84 1.93 12.66 1.60
C GLN A 84 0.97 12.07 0.55
N ALA A 85 1.49 11.45 -0.51
CA ALA A 85 0.66 10.80 -1.53
C ALA A 85 -0.21 9.67 -0.95
N ALA A 86 0.28 8.93 0.05
CA ALA A 86 -0.51 7.93 0.76
C ALA A 86 -1.62 8.57 1.61
N ALA A 87 -1.32 9.69 2.27
CA ALA A 87 -2.31 10.48 2.99
C ALA A 87 -3.39 11.02 2.06
N ASP A 88 -3.03 11.55 0.90
CA ASP A 88 -3.94 12.08 -0.12
C ASP A 88 -4.82 10.98 -0.74
N ALA A 89 -4.28 9.76 -0.90
CA ALA A 89 -5.07 8.59 -1.26
C ALA A 89 -6.07 8.17 -0.15
N GLY A 90 -5.91 8.72 1.06
CA GLY A 90 -6.73 8.48 2.24
C GLY A 90 -6.36 7.21 2.99
N ALA A 91 -5.06 6.88 3.02
CA ALA A 91 -4.53 5.76 3.81
C ALA A 91 -4.84 5.90 5.30
N LEU A 92 -4.76 7.11 5.85
CA LEU A 92 -5.04 7.38 7.27
C LEU A 92 -6.45 6.92 7.66
N ALA A 93 -7.46 7.37 6.92
CA ALA A 93 -8.85 7.00 7.16
C ALA A 93 -9.06 5.47 7.04
N SER A 94 -8.42 4.85 6.05
CA SER A 94 -8.52 3.40 5.84
C SER A 94 -7.90 2.60 7.00
N ILE A 95 -6.71 3.00 7.47
CA ILE A 95 -5.98 2.33 8.54
C ILE A 95 -6.73 2.49 9.87
N VAL A 96 -7.14 3.72 10.20
CA VAL A 96 -7.87 3.99 11.46
C VAL A 96 -9.23 3.32 11.45
N GLY A 97 -9.91 3.26 10.31
CA GLY A 97 -11.16 2.52 10.16
C GLY A 97 -10.97 1.02 10.43
N GLY A 98 -9.93 0.42 9.86
CA GLY A 98 -9.62 -1.01 10.07
C GLY A 98 -9.24 -1.38 11.50
N MET A 99 -8.71 -0.44 12.30
CA MET A 99 -8.42 -0.68 13.72
C MET A 99 -9.68 -0.81 14.60
N ARG A 100 -10.85 -0.38 14.10
CA ARG A 100 -12.11 -0.33 14.84
C ARG A 100 -13.10 -1.44 14.42
N ALA A 101 -12.79 -2.18 13.38
CA ALA A 101 -13.60 -3.27 12.84
C ALA A 101 -13.27 -4.59 13.54
#